data_AF-M3XKH9-F1
#
_entry.id   AF-M3XKH9-F1
#
_cell.length_a   1.000
_cell.length_b   1.000
_cell.length_c   1.000
_cell.angle_alpha   90.00
_cell.angle_beta   90.00
_cell.angle_gamma   90.00
#
_symmetry.space_group_name_H-M   'P 1'
#
loop_
_entity.id
_entity.type
_entity.pdbx_description
1 polymer ?
#
loop_
_entity_poly.entity_id
_entity_poly.type
_entity_poly.pdbx_seq_one_letter_code
_entity_poly.pdbx_strand_id
1 'polypeptide(L)'
;MEEEKPRQSVEKKPFSFSFLLWRVCNVLMGLFFLVAAYVQINDPDAGLWIVAYIIPAALCILISITPQITENLIWKSLSELHVLVSTLVAGWLGHFLLTRATRAIIHEEEGRWV
;
A
#
# COMPACT_ATOMS: atom_id res chain seq x y z
N MET A 1 -34.18 35.08 42.70
CA MET A 1 -33.05 34.14 42.65
C MET A 1 -32.99 33.63 41.23
N GLU A 2 -32.26 34.35 40.38
CA GLU A 2 -32.04 33.96 38.99
C GLU A 2 -30.90 32.94 38.98
N GLU A 3 -31.22 31.71 38.60
CA GLU A 3 -30.26 30.62 38.41
C GLU A 3 -29.37 30.93 37.20
N GLU A 4 -28.13 31.34 37.46
CA GLU A 4 -27.14 31.59 36.41
C GLU A 4 -26.73 30.26 35.76
N LYS A 5 -27.22 30.02 34.52
CA LYS A 5 -26.84 28.88 33.70
C LYS A 5 -25.37 29.02 33.25
N PRO A 6 -24.47 28.07 33.56
CA PRO A 6 -23.06 28.19 33.22
C PRO A 6 -22.86 28.17 31.71
N ARG A 7 -22.22 29.25 31.21
CA ARG A 7 -21.88 29.47 29.81
C ARG A 7 -20.79 28.46 29.41
N GLN A 8 -21.19 27.36 28.80
CA GLN A 8 -20.29 26.38 28.20
C GLN A 8 -19.39 27.09 27.17
N SER A 9 -18.12 27.25 27.48
CA SER A 9 -17.12 27.75 26.55
C SER A 9 -16.99 26.75 25.41
N VAL A 10 -17.40 27.15 24.21
CA VAL A 10 -17.21 26.37 22.98
C VAL A 10 -15.70 26.26 22.76
N GLU A 11 -15.10 25.19 23.28
CA GLU A 11 -13.72 24.83 23.06
C GLU A 11 -13.53 24.59 21.56
N LYS A 12 -12.89 25.55 20.87
CA LYS A 12 -12.45 25.34 19.50
C LYS A 12 -11.34 24.31 19.55
N LYS A 13 -11.67 23.04 19.24
CA LYS A 13 -10.66 21.98 19.13
C LYS A 13 -9.50 22.49 18.27
N PRO A 14 -8.25 22.49 18.77
CA PRO A 14 -7.13 22.96 17.99
C PRO A 14 -7.03 22.07 16.75
N PHE A 15 -6.84 22.72 15.60
CA PHE A 15 -6.55 22.03 14.36
C PHE A 15 -5.37 21.08 14.60
N SER A 16 -5.60 19.76 14.47
CA SER A 16 -4.57 18.77 14.71
C SER A 16 -3.57 18.80 13.54
N PHE A 17 -2.48 19.54 13.70
CA PHE A 17 -1.40 19.64 12.71
C PHE A 17 -0.89 18.26 12.29
N SER A 18 -0.76 17.33 13.24
CA SER A 18 -0.37 15.94 12.98
C SER A 18 -1.33 15.23 12.03
N PHE A 19 -2.62 15.50 12.15
CA PHE A 19 -3.64 14.92 11.27
C PHE A 19 -3.58 15.52 9.87
N LEU A 20 -3.36 16.83 9.74
CA LEU A 20 -3.16 17.45 8.43
C LEU A 20 -1.89 16.92 7.75
N LEU A 21 -0.78 16.87 8.48
CA LEU A 21 0.49 16.36 7.97
C LEU A 21 0.35 14.92 7.48
N TRP A 22 -0.33 14.07 8.27
CA TRP A 22 -0.63 12.69 7.88
C TRP A 22 -1.47 12.60 6.60
N ARG A 23 -2.49 13.46 6.44
CA ARG A 23 -3.30 13.50 5.19
C ARG A 23 -2.45 13.91 4.00
N VAL A 24 -1.65 14.96 4.13
CA VAL A 24 -0.77 15.45 3.06
C VAL A 24 0.26 14.39 2.66
N CYS A 25 0.89 13.73 3.63
CA CYS A 25 1.83 12.64 3.36
C CYS A 25 1.18 11.48 2.59
N ASN A 26 -0.04 11.08 2.95
CA ASN A 26 -0.76 10.03 2.23
C ASN A 26 -1.11 10.44 0.79
N VAL A 27 -1.53 11.68 0.57
CA VAL A 27 -1.78 12.19 -0.79
C VAL A 27 -0.51 12.18 -1.63
N LEU A 28 0.60 12.68 -1.08
CA LEU A 28 1.90 12.69 -1.77
C LEU A 28 2.37 11.27 -2.12
N MET A 29 2.19 10.32 -1.20
CA MET A 29 2.51 8.91 -1.44
C MET A 29 1.62 8.30 -2.54
N GLY A 30 0.32 8.60 -2.54
CA GLY A 30 -0.58 8.14 -3.60
C GLY A 30 -0.23 8.69 -4.98
N LEU A 31 0.14 9.97 -5.05
CA LEU A 31 0.62 10.60 -6.28
C LEU A 31 1.92 9.97 -6.78
N PHE A 32 2.86 9.68 -5.88
CA PHE A 32 4.10 8.99 -6.21
C PHE A 32 3.81 7.62 -6.86
N PHE A 33 2.91 6.83 -6.29
CA PHE A 33 2.54 5.54 -6.85
C PHE A 33 1.81 5.65 -8.20
N LEU A 34 1.00 6.69 -8.41
CA LEU A 34 0.41 6.96 -9.73
C LEU A 34 1.47 7.28 -10.79
N VAL A 35 2.47 8.08 -10.44
CA VAL A 35 3.59 8.37 -11.34
C VAL A 35 4.39 7.10 -11.64
N ALA A 36 4.63 6.25 -10.63
CA ALA A 36 5.30 4.97 -10.83
C ALA A 36 4.52 4.06 -11.80
N ALA A 37 3.20 3.93 -11.61
CA ALA A 37 2.33 3.19 -12.52
C ALA A 37 2.38 3.75 -13.95
N TYR A 38 2.41 5.08 -14.11
CA TYR A 38 2.49 5.72 -15.42
C TYR A 38 3.79 5.39 -16.15
N VAL A 39 4.93 5.39 -15.44
CA VAL A 39 6.25 5.09 -16.04
C VAL A 39 6.30 3.65 -16.60
N GLN A 40 5.63 2.70 -15.94
CA GLN A 40 5.64 1.28 -16.33
C GLN A 40 4.88 0.93 -17.59
N ILE A 41 4.10 1.85 -18.17
CA ILE A 41 3.50 1.63 -19.49
C ILE A 41 4.57 1.31 -20.55
N ASN A 42 5.81 1.75 -20.32
CA ASN A 42 6.93 1.53 -21.22
C ASN A 42 7.63 0.17 -21.02
N ASP A 43 7.28 -0.58 -19.98
CA ASP A 43 7.93 -1.85 -19.64
C ASP A 43 7.17 -3.05 -20.26
N PRO A 44 7.88 -4.13 -20.65
CA PRO A 44 7.25 -5.31 -21.26
C PRO A 44 6.29 -6.07 -20.35
N ASP A 45 6.34 -5.83 -19.04
CA ASP A 45 5.49 -6.42 -17.99
C ASP A 45 4.57 -5.39 -17.31
N ALA A 46 4.28 -4.28 -18.01
CA ALA A 46 3.46 -3.14 -17.56
C ALA A 46 2.18 -3.55 -16.81
N GLY A 47 1.45 -4.55 -17.30
CA GLY A 47 0.16 -4.94 -16.74
C GLY A 47 0.21 -5.36 -15.26
N LEU A 48 1.21 -6.16 -14.87
CA LEU A 48 1.36 -6.60 -13.48
C LEU A 48 1.79 -5.46 -12.56
N TRP A 49 2.73 -4.64 -13.03
CA TRP A 49 3.26 -3.54 -12.24
C TRP A 49 2.25 -2.40 -12.07
N ILE A 50 1.56 -1.99 -13.13
CA ILE A 50 0.52 -0.96 -13.05
C ILE A 50 -0.52 -1.35 -11.98
N VAL A 51 -0.98 -2.60 -11.97
CA VAL A 51 -1.92 -3.07 -10.94
C VAL A 51 -1.29 -3.01 -9.54
N ALA A 52 -0.03 -3.44 -9.41
CA ALA A 52 0.71 -3.41 -8.14
C ALA A 52 0.88 -1.99 -7.57
N TYR A 53 0.96 -0.94 -8.40
CA TYR A 53 1.07 0.45 -7.94
C TYR A 53 -0.27 1.19 -7.84
N ILE A 54 -1.25 0.89 -8.70
CA ILE A 54 -2.57 1.54 -8.66
C ILE A 54 -3.32 1.16 -7.38
N ILE A 55 -3.21 -0.09 -6.91
CA ILE A 55 -3.84 -0.54 -5.67
C ILE A 55 -3.39 0.32 -4.47
N PRO A 56 -2.10 0.41 -4.11
CA PRO A 56 -1.65 1.25 -3.00
C PRO A 56 -1.90 2.74 -3.24
N ALA A 57 -1.87 3.23 -4.49
CA ALA A 57 -2.22 4.61 -4.80
C ALA A 57 -3.67 4.95 -4.41
N ALA A 58 -4.61 4.11 -4.82
CA ALA A 58 -6.02 4.26 -4.51
C ALA A 58 -6.27 4.18 -2.99
N LEU A 59 -5.58 3.27 -2.31
CA LEU A 59 -5.64 3.13 -0.85
C LEU A 59 -5.16 4.39 -0.13
N CYS A 60 -3.98 4.91 -0.49
CA CYS A 60 -3.42 6.13 0.10
C CYS A 60 -4.36 7.33 -0.07
N ILE A 61 -4.92 7.51 -1.27
CA ILE A 61 -5.86 8.61 -1.55
C ILE A 61 -7.16 8.42 -0.76
N LEU A 62 -7.75 7.22 -0.75
CA LEU A 62 -8.99 6.94 -0.04
C LEU A 62 -8.86 7.14 1.48
N ILE A 63 -7.76 6.67 2.07
CA ILE A 63 -7.43 6.84 3.49
C ILE A 63 -7.25 8.33 3.83
N SER A 64 -6.67 9.12 2.91
CA SER A 64 -6.49 10.56 3.09
C SER A 64 -7.81 11.35 3.06
N ILE A 65 -8.83 10.88 2.31
CA ILE A 65 -10.14 11.53 2.20
C ILE A 65 -11.03 11.15 3.38
N THR A 66 -11.02 9.87 3.74
CA THR A 66 -11.95 9.25 4.69
C THR A 66 -11.21 8.34 5.68
N PRO A 67 -10.56 8.90 6.71
CA PRO A 67 -9.76 8.13 7.67
C PRO A 67 -10.59 7.18 8.53
N GLN A 68 -11.89 7.42 8.67
CA GLN A 68 -12.83 6.59 9.42
C GLN A 68 -13.07 5.22 8.76
N ILE A 69 -12.70 5.09 7.48
CA ILE A 69 -12.83 3.84 6.74
C ILE A 69 -11.87 2.76 7.30
N THR A 70 -10.69 3.16 7.78
CA THR A 70 -9.67 2.28 8.37
C THR A 70 -10.12 1.64 9.69
N GLU A 71 -11.10 2.23 10.38
CA GLU A 71 -11.62 1.69 11.64
C GLU A 71 -12.63 0.55 11.44
N ASN A 72 -13.02 0.26 10.19
CA ASN A 72 -13.96 -0.81 9.88
C ASN A 72 -13.28 -2.20 9.86
N LEU A 73 -13.94 -3.20 10.44
CA LEU A 73 -13.49 -4.60 10.44
C LEU A 73 -13.22 -5.15 9.02
N ILE A 74 -13.99 -4.69 8.04
CA ILE A 74 -13.83 -5.05 6.61
C ILE A 74 -12.46 -4.61 6.09
N TRP A 75 -12.01 -3.40 6.46
CA TRP A 75 -10.73 -2.85 6.04
C TRP A 75 -9.55 -3.56 6.68
N LYS A 76 -9.68 -3.88 7.97
CA LYS A 76 -8.70 -4.70 8.67
C LYS A 76 -8.56 -6.07 8.00
N SER A 77 -9.66 -6.75 7.73
CA SER A 77 -9.66 -8.06 7.07
C SER A 77 -9.08 -8.02 5.64
N LEU A 78 -9.44 -7.01 4.85
CA LEU A 78 -8.86 -6.80 3.51
C LEU A 78 -7.35 -6.56 3.56
N SER A 79 -6.87 -5.74 4.51
CA SER A 79 -5.45 -5.46 4.68
C SER A 79 -4.68 -6.71 5.10
N GLU A 80 -5.24 -7.52 5.99
CA GLU A 80 -4.66 -8.77 6.46
C GLU A 80 -4.59 -9.80 5.32
N LEU A 81 -5.66 -9.92 4.53
CA LEU A 81 -5.69 -10.76 3.34
C LEU A 81 -4.64 -10.32 2.31
N HIS A 82 -4.51 -9.01 2.07
CA HIS A 82 -3.54 -8.48 1.12
C HIS A 82 -2.09 -8.80 1.53
N VAL A 83 -1.76 -8.63 2.82
CA VAL A 83 -0.43 -8.99 3.36
C VAL A 83 -0.18 -10.49 3.25
N LEU A 84 -1.18 -11.32 3.57
CA LEU A 84 -1.07 -12.77 3.44
C LEU A 84 -0.81 -13.19 1.99
N VAL A 85 -1.64 -12.72 1.04
CA VAL A 85 -1.50 -13.01 -0.38
C VAL A 85 -0.15 -12.53 -0.91
N SER A 86 0.26 -11.31 -0.57
CA SER A 86 1.56 -10.76 -1.01
C SER A 86 2.73 -11.60 -0.50
N THR A 87 2.66 -12.08 0.73
CA THR A 87 3.69 -12.94 1.32
C THR A 87 3.73 -14.31 0.62
N LEU A 88 2.58 -14.90 0.35
CA LEU A 88 2.48 -16.18 -0.37
C LEU A 88 3.01 -16.07 -1.80
N VAL A 89 2.63 -15.02 -2.53
CA VAL A 89 3.10 -14.77 -3.90
C VAL A 89 4.60 -14.53 -3.91
N ALA A 90 5.14 -13.70 -3.01
CA ALA A 90 6.57 -13.44 -2.90
C ALA A 90 7.36 -14.73 -2.58
N GLY A 91 6.84 -15.55 -1.65
CA GLY A 91 7.44 -16.84 -1.33
C GLY A 91 7.43 -17.82 -2.50
N TRP A 92 6.30 -17.92 -3.21
CA TRP A 92 6.19 -18.77 -4.40
C TRP A 92 7.11 -18.31 -5.53
N LEU A 93 7.15 -17.01 -5.80
CA LEU A 93 8.02 -16.42 -6.81
C LEU A 93 9.50 -16.63 -6.46
N GLY A 94 9.88 -16.40 -5.19
CA GLY A 94 11.24 -16.66 -4.71
C GLY A 94 11.65 -18.12 -4.86
N HIS A 95 10.77 -19.06 -4.50
CA HIS A 95 11.03 -20.49 -4.68
C HIS A 95 11.17 -20.86 -6.17
N PHE A 96 10.32 -20.31 -7.03
CA PHE A 96 10.38 -20.53 -8.48
C PHE A 96 11.67 -19.99 -9.10
N LEU A 97 12.09 -18.79 -8.72
CA LEU A 97 13.33 -18.19 -9.19
C LEU A 97 14.55 -18.97 -8.70
N LEU A 98 14.56 -19.40 -7.43
CA LEU A 98 15.65 -20.19 -6.87
C LEU A 98 15.77 -21.55 -7.56
N THR A 99 14.66 -22.27 -7.72
CA THR A 99 14.68 -23.57 -8.42
C THR A 99 15.09 -23.44 -9.88
N ARG A 100 14.75 -22.33 -10.56
CA ARG A 100 15.24 -22.04 -11.91
C ARG A 100 16.74 -21.75 -11.93
N ALA A 101 17.24 -20.93 -11.01
CA ALA A 101 18.67 -20.62 -10.91
C ALA A 101 19.49 -21.89 -10.64
N THR A 102 19.05 -22.73 -9.70
CA THR A 102 19.73 -24.01 -9.40
C THR A 102 19.73 -24.94 -10.61
N ARG A 103 18.60 -25.07 -11.32
CA ARG A 103 18.54 -25.91 -12.53
C ARG A 103 19.41 -25.37 -13.66
N ALA A 104 19.46 -24.05 -13.85
CA ALA A 104 20.31 -23.42 -14.86
C ALA A 104 21.79 -23.74 -14.59
N ILE A 105 22.23 -23.61 -13.34
CA ILE A 105 23.60 -23.97 -12.93
C ILE A 105 23.88 -25.44 -13.21
N ILE A 106 22.98 -26.35 -12.82
CA ILE A 106 23.17 -27.80 -13.05
C ILE A 106 23.26 -28.11 -14.55
N HIS A 107 22.41 -27.51 -15.37
CA HIS A 107 22.40 -27.73 -16.82
C HIS A 107 23.67 -27.20 -17.50
N GLU A 108 24.25 -26.11 -16.99
CA GLU A 108 25.49 -25.53 -17.49
C GLU A 108 26.71 -26.40 -17.11
N GLU A 109 26.67 -27.04 -15.93
CA GLU A 109 27.68 -28.01 -15.49
C GLU A 109 27.61 -29.34 -16.26
N GLU A 110 26.41 -29.85 -16.56
CA GLU A 110 26.23 -31.08 -17.36
C GLU A 110 26.66 -30.90 -18.84
N GLY A 111 26.41 -29.72 -19.41
CA GLY A 111 26.82 -29.38 -20.79
C GLY A 111 28.33 -29.17 -20.97
N ARG A 112 29.11 -29.20 -19.88
CA ARG A 112 30.56 -28.95 -19.89
C ARG A 112 31.41 -30.22 -20.02
N TRP A 113 30.80 -31.40 -19.86
CA TRP A 113 31.47 -32.71 -19.93
C TRP A 113 31.03 -33.56 -21.13
N VAL A 114 30.25 -32.97 -22.06
CA VAL A 114 29.91 -33.52 -23.39
C VAL A 114 30.66 -32.77 -24.48
#